data_AF-A0A8T6V004-F1
#
_entry.id   AF-A0A8T6V004-F1
#
_cell.length_a   1.000
_cell.length_b   1.000
_cell.length_c   1.000
_cell.angle_alpha   90.00
_cell.angle_beta   90.00
_cell.angle_gamma   90.00
#
_symmetry.space_group_name_H-M   'P 1'
#
loop_
_entity.id
_entity.type
_entity.pdbx_description
1 polymer ?
#
loop_
_entity_poly.entity_id
_entity_poly.type
_entity_poly.pdbx_seq_one_letter_code
_entity_poly.pdbx_strand_id
1 'polypeptide(L)'
;EGPRFSSRAESRLFRQWGCDIIGMTLYPECILAREAEICYATIAMVTDYDVWAEKPVSSDEVVKTMHQNSANFRKIIMGVIPELPISEGCGCHTALENALL
;
A
#
# COMPACT_ATOMS: atom_id res chain seq x y z
N GLU A 1 10.44 5.78 -6.98
CA GLU A 1 10.37 5.02 -8.24
C GLU A 1 11.29 3.81 -8.19
N GLY A 2 10.78 2.67 -8.66
CA GLY A 2 11.54 1.41 -8.81
C GLY A 2 12.32 1.35 -10.13
N PRO A 3 12.85 0.19 -10.55
CA PRO A 3 12.76 -1.14 -9.93
C PRO A 3 13.83 -1.41 -8.84
N ARG A 4 14.77 -0.48 -8.64
CA ARG A 4 15.79 -0.62 -7.58
C ARG A 4 15.18 -0.38 -6.20
N PHE A 5 15.75 -1.01 -5.18
CA PHE A 5 15.50 -0.61 -3.79
C PHE A 5 16.12 0.76 -3.48
N SER A 6 15.67 1.35 -2.38
CA SER A 6 16.19 2.62 -1.89
C SER A 6 17.64 2.47 -1.41
N SER A 7 18.40 3.55 -1.53
CA SER A 7 19.67 3.70 -0.84
C SER A 7 19.44 3.99 0.66
N ARG A 8 20.46 3.79 1.49
CA ARG A 8 20.37 4.12 2.93
C ARG A 8 20.07 5.60 3.18
N ALA A 9 20.52 6.49 2.30
CA ALA A 9 20.25 7.92 2.40
C ALA A 9 18.76 8.22 2.12
N GLU A 10 18.19 7.61 1.09
CA GLU A 10 16.76 7.74 0.76
C GLU A 10 15.87 7.15 1.86
N SER A 11 16.21 5.96 2.36
CA SER A 11 15.48 5.32 3.47
C SER A 11 15.44 6.21 4.73
N ARG A 12 16.57 6.84 5.06
CA ARG A 12 16.63 7.82 6.17
C ARG A 12 15.77 9.06 5.89
N LEU A 13 15.79 9.57 4.66
CA LEU A 13 14.98 10.72 4.26
C LEU A 13 13.48 10.42 4.40
N PHE A 14 13.02 9.27 3.92
CA PHE A 14 11.60 8.87 4.04
C PHE A 14 11.16 8.77 5.50
N ARG A 15 12.01 8.22 6.37
CA ARG A 15 11.72 8.17 7.81
C ARG A 15 11.68 9.56 8.43
N GLN A 16 12.56 10.49 8.01
CA GLN A 16 12.52 11.88 8.47
C GLN A 16 11.27 12.63 7.98
N TRP A 17 10.73 12.24 6.83
CA TRP A 17 9.44 12.73 6.33
C TRP A 17 8.23 12.11 7.05
N GLY A 18 8.45 11.19 7.99
CA GLY A 18 7.37 10.52 8.71
C GLY A 18 6.70 9.38 7.93
N CYS A 19 7.36 8.83 6.91
CA CYS A 19 6.85 7.67 6.20
C CYS A 19 7.07 6.38 7.03
N ASP A 20 6.02 5.59 7.21
CA ASP A 20 6.06 4.34 7.98
C ASP A 20 6.37 3.10 7.14
N ILE A 21 5.84 3.06 5.91
CA ILE A 21 5.98 1.94 4.97
C ILE A 21 6.39 2.45 3.59
N ILE A 22 7.04 1.59 2.80
CA ILE A 22 7.48 1.89 1.44
C ILE A 22 7.00 0.80 0.47
N GLY A 23 6.63 1.21 -0.74
CA GLY A 23 6.19 0.34 -1.81
C GLY A 23 6.29 1.05 -3.16
N MET A 24 5.99 0.34 -4.25
CA MET A 24 6.16 0.85 -5.62
C MET A 24 4.86 0.88 -6.44
N THR A 25 3.73 0.45 -5.88
CA THR A 25 2.48 0.23 -6.64
C THR A 25 1.32 1.13 -6.25
N LEU A 26 1.39 1.79 -5.08
CA LEU A 26 0.26 2.59 -4.57
C LEU A 26 -0.05 3.80 -5.47
N TYR A 27 0.98 4.49 -5.93
CA TYR A 27 0.84 5.56 -6.91
C TYR A 27 1.15 5.01 -8.31
N PRO A 28 0.31 5.28 -9.33
CA PRO A 28 -0.90 6.11 -9.31
C PRO A 28 -2.21 5.36 -9.01
N GLU A 29 -2.19 4.08 -8.60
CA GLU A 29 -3.39 3.26 -8.41
C GLU A 29 -4.46 3.91 -7.52
N CYS A 30 -4.07 4.46 -6.36
CA CYS A 30 -5.01 5.11 -5.44
C CYS A 30 -5.62 6.40 -6.01
N ILE A 31 -4.88 7.12 -6.86
CA ILE A 31 -5.35 8.34 -7.51
C ILE A 31 -6.37 7.98 -8.58
N LEU A 32 -6.06 6.99 -9.42
CA LEU A 32 -6.96 6.50 -10.46
C LEU A 32 -8.26 5.94 -9.86
N ALA A 33 -8.18 5.22 -8.75
CA ALA A 33 -9.37 4.71 -8.06
C ALA A 33 -10.25 5.85 -7.51
N ARG A 34 -9.62 6.92 -7.00
CA ARG A 34 -10.35 8.10 -6.51
C ARG A 34 -10.99 8.89 -7.65
N GLU A 35 -10.30 9.06 -8.78
CA GLU A 35 -10.86 9.68 -9.99
C GLU A 35 -12.00 8.85 -10.58
N ALA A 36 -11.97 7.53 -10.40
CA ALA A 36 -13.07 6.64 -10.78
C ALA A 36 -14.21 6.57 -9.73
N GLU A 37 -14.14 7.38 -8.66
CA GLU A 37 -15.12 7.44 -7.56
C GLU A 37 -15.33 6.08 -6.84
N ILE A 38 -14.27 5.28 -6.78
CA ILE A 38 -14.23 3.97 -6.11
C ILE A 38 -13.76 4.15 -4.66
N CYS A 39 -14.46 3.52 -3.71
CA CYS A 39 -14.02 3.47 -2.32
C CYS A 39 -12.81 2.52 -2.18
N TYR A 40 -11.61 3.10 -2.24
CA TYR A 40 -10.35 2.38 -2.27
C TYR A 40 -9.71 2.28 -0.88
N ALA A 41 -9.15 1.10 -0.57
CA ALA A 41 -8.34 0.86 0.62
C ALA A 41 -7.19 -0.08 0.29
N THR A 42 -6.04 0.11 0.95
CA THR A 42 -4.86 -0.75 0.80
C THR A 42 -4.66 -1.59 2.06
N ILE A 43 -4.47 -2.89 1.88
CA ILE A 43 -3.94 -3.76 2.93
C ILE A 43 -2.45 -3.98 2.65
N ALA A 44 -1.60 -3.28 3.39
CA ALA A 44 -0.15 -3.40 3.26
C ALA A 44 0.40 -4.53 4.15
N MET A 45 1.33 -5.31 3.61
CA MET A 45 2.02 -6.37 4.33
C MET A 45 3.50 -6.03 4.40
N VAL A 46 4.03 -5.93 5.61
CA VAL A 46 5.46 -5.68 5.84
C VAL A 46 6.24 -6.95 5.50
N THR A 47 7.07 -6.88 4.45
CA THR A 47 7.88 -8.01 3.98
C THR A 47 9.32 -7.98 4.46
N ASP A 48 9.82 -6.78 4.75
CA ASP A 48 11.20 -6.47 5.08
C ASP A 48 11.27 -5.10 5.79
N TYR A 49 12.47 -4.74 6.25
CA TYR A 49 12.75 -3.46 6.92
C TYR A 49 13.63 -2.55 6.04
N ASP A 50 13.44 -2.62 4.71
CA ASP A 50 14.18 -1.86 3.71
C ASP A 50 15.71 -1.94 3.96
N VAL A 51 16.46 -0.90 3.62
CA VAL A 51 17.92 -0.84 3.82
C VAL A 51 18.33 -0.15 5.12
N TRP A 52 17.39 0.26 5.97
CA TRP A 52 17.71 0.89 7.25
C TRP A 52 18.10 -0.12 8.33
N ALA A 53 17.63 -1.36 8.22
CA ALA A 53 18.04 -2.46 9.09
C ALA A 53 19.50 -2.88 8.83
N GLU A 54 20.04 -3.73 9.73
CA GLU A 54 21.40 -4.28 9.58
C GLU A 54 21.54 -5.08 8.28
N LYS A 55 20.51 -5.88 7.95
CA LYS A 55 20.42 -6.65 6.71
C LYS A 55 19.57 -5.89 5.68
N PRO A 56 20.13 -5.51 4.52
CA PRO A 56 19.36 -4.86 3.46
C PRO A 56 18.39 -5.86 2.80
N VAL A 57 17.26 -5.34 2.33
CA VAL A 57 16.24 -6.10 1.59
C VAL A 57 16.80 -6.76 0.32
N SER A 58 16.27 -7.95 0.01
CA SER A 58 16.43 -8.63 -1.28
C SER A 58 15.09 -9.08 -1.84
N SER A 59 14.99 -9.26 -3.16
CA SER A 59 13.78 -9.76 -3.83
C SER A 59 13.34 -11.13 -3.28
N ASP A 60 14.29 -12.00 -2.98
CA ASP A 60 14.01 -13.35 -2.48
C ASP A 60 13.39 -13.32 -1.08
N GLU A 61 13.83 -12.40 -0.22
CA GLU A 61 13.26 -12.20 1.11
C GLU A 61 11.82 -11.69 1.04
N VAL A 62 11.56 -10.73 0.14
CA VAL A 62 10.22 -10.20 -0.10
C VAL A 62 9.26 -11.32 -0.51
N VAL A 63 9.65 -12.11 -1.52
CA VAL A 63 8.83 -13.22 -2.05
C VAL A 63 8.60 -14.29 -0.98
N LYS A 64 9.64 -14.63 -0.20
CA LYS A 64 9.53 -15.60 0.89
C LYS A 64 8.54 -15.15 1.96
N THR A 65 8.66 -13.92 2.46
CA THR A 65 7.78 -13.39 3.50
C THR A 65 6.34 -13.27 2.99
N MET A 66 6.16 -12.86 1.72
CA MET A 66 4.84 -12.79 1.09
C MET A 66 4.16 -14.16 1.03
N HIS A 67 4.88 -15.21 0.61
CA HIS A 67 4.32 -16.57 0.57
C HIS A 67 3.96 -17.10 1.96
N GLN A 68 4.80 -16.83 2.97
CA GLN A 68 4.55 -17.25 4.35
C GLN A 68 3.27 -16.61 4.92
N ASN A 69 2.99 -15.37 4.55
CA ASN A 69 1.86 -14.61 5.08
C ASN A 69 0.61 -14.61 4.18
N SER A 70 0.69 -15.18 2.97
CA SER A 70 -0.42 -15.21 2.00
C SER A 70 -1.70 -15.83 2.58
N ALA A 71 -1.58 -16.87 3.40
CA ALA A 71 -2.75 -17.49 4.05
C ALA A 71 -3.45 -16.53 5.03
N ASN A 72 -2.69 -15.73 5.78
CA ASN A 72 -3.26 -14.73 6.71
C ASN A 72 -3.91 -13.59 5.94
N PHE A 73 -3.25 -13.11 4.88
CA PHE A 73 -3.79 -12.08 4.00
C PHE A 73 -5.13 -12.52 3.37
N ARG A 74 -5.20 -13.77 2.88
CA ARG A 74 -6.44 -14.35 2.37
C ARG A 74 -7.54 -14.40 3.43
N LYS A 75 -7.22 -14.80 4.66
CA LYS A 75 -8.21 -14.84 5.77
C LYS A 75 -8.78 -13.45 6.05
N ILE A 76 -7.94 -12.42 6.08
CA ILE A 76 -8.37 -11.03 6.29
C ILE A 76 -9.34 -10.61 5.18
N ILE A 77 -8.95 -10.76 3.92
CA ILE A 77 -9.79 -10.37 2.78
C ILE A 77 -11.13 -11.09 2.80
N MET A 78 -11.11 -12.42 2.96
CA MET A 78 -12.34 -13.22 2.99
C MET A 78 -13.22 -12.92 4.20
N GLY A 79 -12.65 -12.44 5.30
CA GLY A 79 -13.38 -12.00 6.49
C GLY A 79 -13.97 -10.60 6.36
N VAL A 80 -13.26 -9.68 5.70
CA VAL A 80 -13.71 -8.28 5.55
C VAL A 80 -14.78 -8.13 4.47
N ILE A 81 -14.68 -8.84 3.35
CA ILE A 81 -15.61 -8.69 2.21
C ILE A 81 -17.09 -8.77 2.64
N PRO A 82 -17.53 -9.76 3.44
CA PRO A 82 -18.92 -9.85 3.88
C PRO A 82 -19.37 -8.73 4.85
N GLU A 83 -18.43 -8.09 5.54
CA GLU A 83 -18.69 -7.02 6.50
C GLU A 83 -18.70 -5.63 5.85
N LEU A 84 -18.31 -5.52 4.57
CA LEU A 84 -18.30 -4.24 3.87
C LEU A 84 -19.74 -3.71 3.74
N PRO A 85 -20.00 -2.48 4.20
CA PRO A 85 -21.32 -1.88 4.05
C PRO A 85 -21.61 -1.64 2.57
N ILE A 86 -22.89 -1.79 2.20
CA ILE A 86 -23.38 -1.20 0.96
C ILE A 86 -23.34 0.31 1.18
N SER A 87 -22.38 0.96 0.53
CA SER A 87 -21.96 2.33 0.81
C SER A 87 -23.13 3.32 0.80
N GLU A 88 -23.42 3.89 1.98
CA GLU A 88 -24.17 5.14 2.11
C GLU A 88 -23.27 6.15 2.83
N GLY A 89 -22.98 7.29 2.20
CA GLY A 89 -22.28 8.42 2.84
C GLY A 89 -20.76 8.48 2.70
N CYS A 90 -20.11 7.61 1.91
CA CYS A 90 -18.69 7.76 1.62
C CYS A 90 -18.44 8.87 0.59
N GLY A 91 -17.67 9.91 0.95
CA GLY A 91 -17.32 11.02 0.07
C GLY A 91 -16.44 10.64 -1.14
N CYS A 92 -15.99 9.38 -1.25
CA CYS A 92 -15.31 8.89 -2.44
C CYS A 92 -16.24 8.83 -3.66
N HIS A 93 -17.56 8.68 -3.47
CA HIS A 93 -18.53 8.57 -4.55
C HIS A 93 -18.94 9.91 -5.19
N THR A 94 -18.47 11.01 -4.62
CA THR A 94 -18.68 12.37 -5.14
C THR A 94 -17.36 13.11 -5.25
N ALA A 95 -16.25 12.38 -5.37
CA ALA A 95 -14.90 12.95 -5.36
C ALA A 95 -14.68 13.94 -6.52
N LEU A 96 -15.42 13.79 -7.62
CA LEU A 96 -15.29 14.65 -8.80
C LEU A 96 -16.19 15.88 -8.81
N GLU A 97 -17.18 15.99 -7.91
CA GLU A 97 -18.23 17.02 -7.93
C GLU A 97 -17.69 18.46 -8.04
N ASN A 98 -16.51 18.72 -7.45
CA ASN A 98 -15.83 20.02 -7.48
C ASN A 98 -14.37 19.95 -7.99
N ALA A 99 -14.01 18.86 -8.68
CA ALA A 99 -12.64 18.63 -9.15
C ALA A 99 -12.44 18.91 -10.65
N LEU A 100 -13.53 19.14 -11.39
CA LEU A 100 -13.53 19.40 -12.83
C LEU A 100 -13.61 20.91 -13.10
N LEU A 101 -12.89 21.36 -14.14
CA LEU A 101 -12.89 22.75 -14.63
C LEU A 101 -13.96 22.97 -15.70
#